data_AF-A0A7X9BB75-F1
#
_entry.id   AF-A0A7X9BB75-F1
#
_cell.length_a   1.000
_cell.length_b   1.000
_cell.length_c   1.000
_cell.angle_alpha   90.00
_cell.angle_beta   90.00
_cell.angle_gamma   90.00
#
_symmetry.space_group_name_H-M   'P 1'
#
loop_
_entity.id
_entity.type
_entity.pdbx_description
1 polymer ?
#
loop_
_entity_poly.entity_id
_entity_poly.type
_entity_poly.pdbx_seq_one_letter_code
_entity_poly.pdbx_strand_id
1 'polypeptide(L)'
;MILNYMKEINNIITKAQNFSITLIDKIITFVNDDNLFCCMFSLFCAINSVIIIYWFVIYFSEYRKELKEPLLKDIPEEATPEEVEFLFTKKISVKSILATILSIINKKGLLINKGLELGSKKEDITIAVNDNNLKDKLTEKEITLRDEIVKILGKDNVISINSLNKIKSDKTKCQKLTTHYYIWHDKALHDLTLKNIFDKNKREILFSFIYLLIGVIFIAFYYNFSHKVLWLLPSFIAIIICSFIPRRSKKYTDIYYKWLSFRRYLFSLKNLPFEKLPKQSDLSKFLVYVYPLGCHDYMYNMIAKKEPNHINMKDTNNSDMFDLFNNKRKVLLAIWTTYLVALETKSVQEQKKY
;
A
#
# COMPACT_ATOMS: atom_id res chain seq x y z
N MET A 1 23.15 -87.13 -6.79
CA MET A 1 21.83 -86.57 -6.43
C MET A 1 21.94 -85.14 -5.90
N ILE A 2 22.70 -84.88 -4.82
CA ILE A 2 22.89 -83.53 -4.23
C ILE A 2 23.45 -82.50 -5.25
N LEU A 3 24.43 -82.89 -6.07
CA LEU A 3 25.00 -82.04 -7.12
C LEU A 3 23.98 -81.60 -8.19
N ASN A 4 23.00 -82.44 -8.53
CA ASN A 4 21.92 -82.06 -9.47
C ASN A 4 20.96 -81.06 -8.83
N TYR A 5 20.60 -81.26 -7.57
CA TYR A 5 19.76 -80.32 -6.81
C TYR A 5 20.43 -78.95 -6.66
N MET A 6 21.73 -78.90 -6.37
CA MET A 6 22.44 -77.61 -6.31
C MET A 6 22.46 -76.90 -7.67
N LYS A 7 22.56 -77.65 -8.78
CA LYS A 7 22.54 -77.08 -10.13
C LYS A 7 21.17 -76.50 -10.49
N GLU A 8 20.08 -77.14 -10.07
CA GLU A 8 18.71 -76.63 -10.25
C GLU A 8 18.45 -75.37 -9.41
N ILE A 9 18.84 -75.35 -8.14
CA ILE A 9 18.70 -74.17 -7.27
C ILE A 9 19.47 -72.98 -7.85
N ASN A 10 20.70 -73.21 -8.31
CA ASN A 10 21.51 -72.13 -8.89
C ASN A 10 20.86 -71.59 -10.18
N ASN A 11 20.28 -72.46 -11.02
CA ASN A 11 19.56 -72.06 -12.23
C ASN A 11 18.29 -71.22 -11.91
N ILE A 12 17.57 -71.56 -10.83
CA ILE A 12 16.41 -70.78 -10.35
C ILE A 12 16.87 -69.39 -9.86
N ILE A 13 17.97 -69.33 -9.09
CA ILE A 13 18.54 -68.07 -8.60
C ILE A 13 18.98 -67.19 -9.79
N THR A 14 19.68 -67.75 -10.77
CA THR A 14 20.11 -67.01 -11.97
C THR A 14 18.91 -66.50 -12.78
N LYS A 15 17.84 -67.30 -12.93
CA LYS A 15 16.60 -66.85 -13.59
C LYS A 15 15.91 -65.72 -12.84
N ALA A 16 15.85 -65.78 -11.51
CA ALA A 16 15.27 -64.73 -10.68
C ALA A 16 16.09 -63.43 -10.76
N GLN A 17 17.42 -63.53 -10.72
CA GLN A 17 18.31 -62.39 -10.93
C GLN A 17 18.13 -61.77 -12.31
N ASN A 18 18.12 -62.58 -13.38
CA ASN A 18 17.89 -62.09 -14.74
C ASN A 18 16.51 -61.42 -14.88
N PHE A 19 15.45 -61.98 -14.28
CA PHE A 19 14.13 -61.37 -14.28
C PHE A 19 14.14 -59.99 -13.59
N SER A 20 14.80 -59.88 -12.42
CA SER A 20 14.92 -58.62 -11.70
C SER A 20 15.68 -57.55 -12.51
N ILE A 21 16.79 -57.93 -13.16
CA ILE A 21 17.56 -57.04 -14.04
C ILE A 21 16.72 -56.59 -15.23
N THR A 22 16.01 -57.52 -15.88
CA THR A 22 15.15 -57.20 -17.04
C THR A 22 13.99 -56.26 -16.65
N LEU A 23 13.44 -56.42 -15.44
CA LEU A 23 12.40 -55.53 -14.91
C LEU A 23 12.96 -54.13 -14.65
N ILE A 24 14.14 -54.05 -14.04
CA ILE A 24 14.84 -52.78 -13.79
C ILE A 24 15.16 -52.08 -15.11
N ASP A 25 15.68 -52.79 -16.12
CA ASP A 25 15.98 -52.23 -17.43
C ASP A 25 14.72 -51.72 -18.15
N LYS A 26 13.59 -52.43 -18.03
CA LYS A 26 12.29 -51.98 -18.56
C LYS A 26 11.79 -50.73 -17.84
N ILE A 27 11.97 -50.63 -16.52
CA ILE A 27 11.62 -49.44 -15.75
C ILE A 27 12.52 -48.26 -16.16
N ILE A 28 13.84 -48.49 -16.32
CA ILE A 28 14.78 -47.46 -16.75
C ILE A 28 14.46 -46.98 -18.17
N THR A 29 14.17 -47.88 -19.10
CA THR A 29 13.79 -47.50 -20.48
C THR A 29 12.44 -46.77 -20.52
N PHE A 30 11.47 -47.18 -19.68
CA PHE A 30 10.20 -46.46 -19.55
C PHE A 30 10.38 -45.06 -18.94
N VAL A 31 11.23 -44.91 -17.91
CA VAL A 31 11.55 -43.62 -17.27
C VAL A 31 12.34 -42.71 -18.21
N ASN A 32 13.19 -43.28 -19.06
CA ASN A 32 13.99 -42.56 -20.04
C ASN A 32 13.30 -42.37 -21.40
N ASP A 33 12.00 -42.69 -21.53
CA ASP A 33 11.27 -42.42 -22.77
C ASP A 33 11.07 -40.91 -22.92
N ASP A 34 11.89 -40.31 -23.79
CA ASP A 34 11.87 -38.88 -24.08
C ASP A 34 10.50 -38.39 -24.55
N ASN A 35 9.70 -39.26 -25.20
CA ASN A 35 8.35 -38.88 -25.65
C ASN A 35 7.38 -38.76 -24.48
N LEU A 36 7.39 -39.71 -23.55
CA LEU A 36 6.54 -39.66 -22.35
C LEU A 36 6.88 -38.41 -21.53
N PHE A 37 8.17 -38.10 -21.38
CA PHE A 37 8.63 -36.92 -20.67
C PHE A 37 8.22 -35.61 -21.37
N CYS A 38 8.30 -35.55 -22.70
CA CYS A 38 7.79 -34.41 -23.48
C CYS A 38 6.28 -34.23 -23.34
N CYS A 39 5.52 -35.33 -23.29
CA CYS A 39 4.07 -35.29 -23.02
C CYS A 39 3.76 -34.75 -21.62
N MET A 40 4.50 -35.20 -20.59
CA MET A 40 4.32 -34.69 -19.23
C MET A 40 4.72 -33.21 -19.10
N PHE A 41 5.80 -32.80 -19.79
CA PHE A 41 6.24 -31.40 -19.84
C PHE A 41 5.22 -30.50 -20.52
N SER A 42 4.71 -30.90 -21.69
CA SER A 42 3.69 -30.13 -22.40
C SER A 42 2.41 -29.99 -21.58
N LEU A 43 2.01 -31.01 -20.84
CA LEU A 43 0.89 -30.94 -19.90
C LEU A 43 1.16 -29.95 -18.75
N PHE A 44 2.35 -29.99 -18.14
CA PHE A 44 2.76 -29.06 -17.09
C PHE A 44 2.79 -27.61 -17.58
N CYS A 45 3.32 -27.37 -18.78
CA CYS A 45 3.29 -26.05 -19.42
C CYS A 45 1.86 -25.58 -19.68
N ALA A 46 0.99 -26.46 -20.21
CA ALA A 46 -0.41 -26.13 -20.46
C ALA A 46 -1.15 -25.73 -19.17
N ILE A 47 -0.95 -26.46 -18.07
CA ILE A 47 -1.54 -26.13 -16.76
C ILE A 47 -1.05 -24.77 -16.27
N ASN A 48 0.26 -24.49 -16.36
CA ASN A 48 0.81 -23.18 -16.00
C ASN A 48 0.21 -22.06 -16.86
N SER A 49 0.11 -22.26 -18.17
CA SER A 49 -0.51 -21.29 -19.07
C SER A 49 -1.95 -21.01 -18.69
N VAL A 50 -2.74 -22.04 -18.34
CA VAL A 50 -4.12 -21.86 -17.86
C VAL A 50 -4.17 -21.07 -16.56
N ILE A 51 -3.28 -21.33 -15.60
CA ILE A 51 -3.20 -20.59 -14.34
C ILE A 51 -2.84 -19.11 -14.59
N ILE A 52 -1.84 -18.85 -15.44
CA ILE A 52 -1.43 -17.51 -15.82
C ILE A 52 -2.58 -16.78 -16.53
N ILE A 53 -3.27 -17.45 -17.46
CA ILE A 53 -4.44 -16.88 -18.16
C ILE A 53 -5.57 -16.60 -17.18
N TYR A 54 -5.85 -17.48 -16.24
CA TYR A 54 -6.87 -17.26 -15.20
C TYR A 54 -6.55 -16.02 -14.36
N TRP A 55 -5.30 -15.90 -13.89
CA TRP A 55 -4.84 -14.71 -13.16
C TRP A 55 -4.90 -13.46 -14.02
N PHE A 56 -4.50 -13.54 -15.29
CA PHE A 56 -4.61 -12.47 -16.25
C PHE A 56 -6.08 -12.04 -16.44
N VAL A 57 -7.00 -12.98 -16.59
CA VAL A 57 -8.44 -12.70 -16.73
C VAL A 57 -9.00 -12.04 -15.47
N ILE A 58 -8.65 -12.52 -14.27
CA ILE A 58 -9.06 -11.89 -13.01
C ILE A 58 -8.53 -10.46 -12.93
N TYR A 59 -7.23 -10.28 -13.14
CA TYR A 59 -6.58 -8.97 -13.08
C TYR A 59 -7.19 -7.99 -14.09
N PHE A 60 -7.42 -8.42 -15.33
CA PHE A 60 -8.09 -7.60 -16.35
C PHE A 60 -9.58 -7.41 -16.06
N SER A 61 -10.26 -8.34 -15.39
CA SER A 61 -11.65 -8.14 -14.95
C SER A 61 -11.74 -7.05 -13.88
N GLU A 62 -10.77 -7.02 -12.97
CA GLU A 62 -10.65 -5.98 -11.94
C GLU A 62 -10.34 -4.61 -12.57
N TYR A 63 -9.42 -4.57 -13.54
CA TYR A 63 -9.14 -3.36 -14.32
C TYR A 63 -10.35 -2.88 -15.15
N ARG A 64 -11.14 -3.81 -15.72
CA ARG A 64 -12.37 -3.44 -16.44
C ARG A 64 -13.44 -2.86 -15.53
N LYS A 65 -13.55 -3.32 -14.27
CA LYS A 65 -14.44 -2.70 -13.28
C LYS A 65 -14.05 -1.26 -13.00
N GLU A 66 -12.76 -0.99 -12.85
CA GLU A 66 -12.22 0.38 -12.68
C GLU A 66 -12.69 1.33 -13.78
N LEU A 67 -12.71 0.90 -15.04
CA LEU A 67 -13.08 1.73 -16.18
C LEU A 67 -14.59 1.98 -16.31
N LYS A 68 -15.43 1.04 -15.85
CA LYS A 68 -16.89 1.11 -15.99
C LYS A 68 -17.57 1.99 -14.95
N GLU A 69 -16.99 2.14 -13.77
CA GLU A 69 -17.60 2.93 -12.69
C GLU A 69 -17.68 4.42 -13.09
N PRO A 70 -18.87 5.05 -12.96
CA PRO A 70 -19.02 6.48 -13.20
C PRO A 70 -18.25 7.27 -12.15
N LEU A 71 -17.76 8.46 -12.52
CA LEU A 71 -17.02 9.35 -11.63
C LEU A 71 -17.89 9.77 -10.44
N LEU A 72 -17.54 9.28 -9.24
CA LEU A 72 -18.17 9.69 -7.99
C LEU A 72 -17.65 11.06 -7.60
N LYS A 73 -18.56 12.05 -7.58
CA LYS A 73 -18.23 13.44 -7.23
C LYS A 73 -18.20 13.67 -5.73
N ASP A 74 -18.95 12.85 -5.00
CA ASP A 74 -19.06 12.92 -3.54
C ASP A 74 -18.13 11.91 -2.87
N ILE A 75 -17.81 12.18 -1.61
CA ILE A 75 -17.03 11.27 -0.77
C ILE A 75 -17.85 9.98 -0.61
N PRO A 76 -17.31 8.81 -1.00
CA PRO A 76 -18.13 7.62 -1.19
C PRO A 76 -18.60 6.95 0.11
N GLU A 77 -17.82 7.05 1.18
CA GLU A 77 -18.10 6.45 2.48
C GLU A 77 -17.31 7.18 3.57
N GLU A 78 -17.78 7.16 4.82
CA GLU A 78 -17.05 7.66 5.98
C GLU A 78 -15.92 6.70 6.36
N ALA A 79 -14.84 6.70 5.57
CA ALA A 79 -13.61 6.00 5.90
C ALA A 79 -12.61 6.97 6.54
N THR A 80 -11.84 6.49 7.52
CA THR A 80 -10.77 7.30 8.10
C THR A 80 -9.62 7.48 7.09
N PRO A 81 -8.80 8.54 7.21
CA PRO A 81 -7.66 8.71 6.32
C PRO A 81 -6.70 7.52 6.30
N GLU A 82 -6.49 6.87 7.45
CA GLU A 82 -5.64 5.68 7.56
C GLU A 82 -6.22 4.50 6.77
N GLU A 83 -7.53 4.31 6.83
CA GLU A 83 -8.24 3.27 6.09
C GLU A 83 -8.09 3.45 4.58
N VAL A 84 -8.27 4.69 4.11
CA VAL A 84 -8.14 5.00 2.68
C VAL A 84 -6.70 4.79 2.21
N GLU A 85 -5.69 5.22 2.95
CA GLU A 85 -4.28 5.00 2.56
C GLU A 85 -3.96 3.50 2.52
N PHE A 86 -4.39 2.76 3.55
CA PHE A 86 -4.15 1.32 3.65
C PHE A 86 -4.87 0.54 2.55
N LEU A 87 -6.08 0.94 2.17
CA LEU A 87 -6.84 0.32 1.09
C LEU A 87 -6.12 0.41 -0.27
N PHE A 88 -5.40 1.50 -0.51
CA PHE A 88 -4.67 1.72 -1.76
C PHE A 88 -3.25 1.17 -1.74
N THR A 89 -2.54 1.28 -0.62
CA THR A 89 -1.09 1.06 -0.55
C THR A 89 -0.68 -0.12 0.33
N LYS A 90 -1.60 -0.65 1.13
CA LYS A 90 -1.33 -1.62 2.22
C LYS A 90 -0.32 -1.11 3.25
N LYS A 91 -0.13 0.21 3.31
CA LYS A 91 0.78 0.89 4.22
C LYS A 91 0.03 2.06 4.87
N ILE A 92 0.49 2.45 6.04
CA ILE A 92 0.09 3.68 6.72
C ILE A 92 1.35 4.52 6.83
N SER A 93 1.28 5.78 6.41
CA SER A 93 2.43 6.69 6.48
C SER A 93 2.05 8.02 7.12
N VAL A 94 3.01 8.94 7.17
CA VAL A 94 2.79 10.33 7.59
C VAL A 94 1.66 11.00 6.79
N LYS A 95 1.37 10.55 5.56
CA LYS A 95 0.24 11.04 4.74
C LYS A 95 -1.09 10.92 5.48
N SER A 96 -1.32 9.81 6.16
CA SER A 96 -2.54 9.62 6.95
C SER A 96 -2.62 10.56 8.14
N ILE A 97 -1.51 10.79 8.85
CA ILE A 97 -1.45 11.80 9.93
C ILE A 97 -1.82 13.19 9.39
N LEU A 98 -1.24 13.59 8.26
CA LEU A 98 -1.51 14.89 7.64
C LEU A 98 -2.96 15.05 7.22
N ALA A 99 -3.55 14.00 6.67
CA ALA A 99 -4.97 13.99 6.36
C ALA A 99 -5.84 14.09 7.60
N THR A 100 -5.49 13.41 8.70
CA THR A 100 -6.21 13.52 9.97
C THR A 100 -6.07 14.93 10.58
N ILE A 101 -4.89 15.55 10.53
CA ILE A 101 -4.68 16.96 10.90
C ILE A 101 -5.57 17.88 10.05
N LEU A 102 -5.65 17.61 8.75
CA LEU A 102 -6.47 18.41 7.84
C LEU A 102 -7.98 18.22 8.09
N SER A 103 -8.41 17.01 8.46
CA SER A 103 -9.76 16.74 8.97
C SER A 103 -10.06 17.61 10.18
N ILE A 104 -9.15 17.63 11.18
CA ILE A 104 -9.29 18.45 12.38
C ILE A 104 -9.40 19.95 12.04
N ILE A 105 -8.56 20.45 11.13
CA ILE A 105 -8.61 21.84 10.65
C ILE A 105 -9.96 22.14 9.99
N ASN A 106 -10.46 21.25 9.13
CA ASN A 106 -11.75 21.43 8.46
C ASN A 106 -12.93 21.46 9.44
N LYS A 107 -12.85 20.67 10.52
CA LYS A 107 -13.81 20.66 11.63
C LYS A 107 -13.65 21.83 12.61
N LYS A 108 -12.71 22.75 12.36
CA LYS A 108 -12.33 23.88 13.23
C LYS A 108 -11.75 23.49 14.59
N GLY A 109 -11.26 22.25 14.75
CA GLY A 109 -10.53 21.84 15.96
C GLY A 109 -9.11 22.42 16.07
N LEU A 110 -8.57 22.85 14.93
CA LEU A 110 -7.33 23.61 14.80
C LEU A 110 -7.59 24.82 13.91
N LEU A 111 -7.19 26.00 14.37
CA LEU A 111 -7.34 27.26 13.62
C LEU A 111 -6.00 27.69 13.05
N ILE A 112 -5.99 28.07 11.78
CA ILE A 112 -4.82 28.62 11.11
C ILE A 112 -4.93 30.14 11.15
N ASN A 113 -3.97 30.79 11.80
CA ASN A 113 -3.91 32.24 11.92
C ASN A 113 -2.65 32.77 11.21
N LYS A 114 -2.81 33.86 10.45
CA LYS A 114 -1.68 34.69 9.99
C LYS A 114 -1.39 35.71 11.09
N GLY A 115 -0.15 35.78 11.57
CA GLY A 115 0.23 36.69 12.65
C GLY A 115 1.74 36.85 12.74
N LEU A 116 2.19 37.56 13.76
CA LEU A 116 3.61 37.65 14.06
C LEU A 116 4.07 36.37 14.77
N GLU A 117 5.28 35.90 14.46
CA GLU A 117 5.93 34.83 15.22
C GLU A 117 5.97 35.21 16.71
N LEU A 118 5.71 34.26 17.63
CA LEU A 118 5.80 34.49 19.07
C LEU A 118 7.18 35.03 19.47
N GLY A 119 7.24 36.33 19.79
CA GLY A 119 8.47 37.04 20.18
C GLY A 119 9.29 37.63 19.01
N SER A 120 8.72 37.79 17.81
CA SER A 120 9.41 38.28 16.61
C SER A 120 8.53 39.23 15.77
N LYS A 121 9.16 40.11 14.96
CA LYS A 121 8.45 41.01 14.00
C LYS A 121 8.21 40.36 12.63
N LYS A 122 8.54 39.07 12.45
CA LYS A 122 8.34 38.37 11.18
C LYS A 122 6.94 37.78 11.10
N GLU A 123 6.32 37.89 9.94
CA GLU A 123 5.08 37.19 9.62
C GLU A 123 5.29 35.68 9.70
N ASP A 124 4.35 35.00 10.34
CA ASP A 124 4.32 33.56 10.52
C ASP A 124 2.89 33.04 10.43
N ILE A 125 2.78 31.77 10.07
CA ILE A 125 1.52 31.05 10.08
C ILE A 125 1.52 30.19 11.34
N THR A 126 0.49 30.36 12.16
CA THR A 126 0.35 29.65 13.42
C THR A 126 -0.89 28.75 13.40
N ILE A 127 -0.81 27.65 14.15
CA ILE A 127 -1.92 26.74 14.38
C ILE A 127 -2.23 26.78 15.87
N ALA A 128 -3.45 27.12 16.23
CA ALA A 128 -3.92 27.14 17.61
C ALA A 128 -5.01 26.09 17.83
N VAL A 129 -5.01 25.47 19.01
CA VAL A 129 -6.10 24.60 19.46
C VAL A 129 -7.36 25.43 19.60
N ASN A 130 -8.48 24.87 19.15
CA ASN A 130 -9.78 25.46 19.34
C ASN A 130 -10.76 24.39 19.81
N ASP A 131 -11.20 24.51 21.07
CA ASP A 131 -12.20 23.64 21.67
C ASP A 131 -13.63 24.19 21.54
N ASN A 132 -13.77 25.46 21.16
CA ASN A 132 -15.05 26.15 21.02
C ASN A 132 -15.47 26.26 19.55
N ASN A 133 -16.77 26.31 19.25
CA ASN A 133 -17.27 26.54 17.88
C ASN A 133 -16.77 25.55 16.81
N LEU A 134 -16.65 24.27 17.19
CA LEU A 134 -16.38 23.18 16.23
C LEU A 134 -17.48 23.13 15.16
N LYS A 135 -17.10 22.87 13.92
CA LYS A 135 -18.06 22.62 12.83
C LYS A 135 -18.73 21.25 12.98
N ASP A 136 -17.93 20.25 13.34
CA ASP A 136 -18.36 18.88 13.58
C ASP A 136 -17.60 18.30 14.78
N LYS A 137 -18.16 17.26 15.41
CA LYS A 137 -17.52 16.57 16.53
C LYS A 137 -16.20 15.91 16.09
N LEU A 138 -15.15 16.13 16.86
CA LEU A 138 -13.89 15.40 16.71
C LEU A 138 -14.03 13.99 17.27
N THR A 139 -13.47 13.02 16.57
CA THR A 139 -13.34 11.64 17.07
C THR A 139 -12.28 11.58 18.16
N GLU A 140 -12.31 10.55 19.01
CA GLU A 140 -11.28 10.35 20.05
C GLU A 140 -9.87 10.30 19.46
N LYS A 141 -9.71 9.63 18.31
CA LYS A 141 -8.42 9.57 17.58
C LYS A 141 -7.94 10.95 17.14
N GLU A 142 -8.85 11.79 16.63
CA GLU A 142 -8.54 13.16 16.23
C GLU A 142 -8.14 14.03 17.43
N ILE A 143 -8.83 13.88 18.56
CA ILE A 143 -8.51 14.60 19.80
C ILE A 143 -7.13 14.20 20.33
N THR A 144 -6.88 12.89 20.46
CA THR A 144 -5.57 12.38 20.91
C THR A 144 -4.44 12.88 20.00
N LEU A 145 -4.61 12.76 18.68
CA LEU A 145 -3.62 13.23 17.72
C LEU A 145 -3.37 14.74 17.84
N ARG A 146 -4.44 15.54 17.93
CA ARG A 146 -4.36 16.99 18.06
C ARG A 146 -3.53 17.39 19.30
N ASP A 147 -3.90 16.85 20.44
CA ASP A 147 -3.33 17.23 21.73
C ASP A 147 -1.87 16.81 21.84
N GLU A 148 -1.53 15.61 21.35
CA GLU A 148 -0.15 15.12 21.33
C GLU A 148 0.73 15.92 20.37
N ILE A 149 0.26 16.24 19.16
CA ILE A 149 1.03 17.04 18.20
C ILE A 149 1.26 18.44 18.74
N VAL A 150 0.25 19.09 19.32
CA VAL A 150 0.40 20.43 19.91
C VAL A 150 1.35 20.41 21.09
N LYS A 151 1.31 19.37 21.93
CA LYS A 151 2.25 19.21 23.05
C LYS A 151 3.69 19.01 22.59
N ILE A 152 3.92 18.29 21.48
CA ILE A 152 5.26 18.00 20.97
C ILE A 152 5.81 19.18 20.15
N LEU A 153 4.99 19.74 19.25
CA LEU A 153 5.40 20.74 18.27
C LEU A 153 5.13 22.18 18.70
N GLY A 154 4.19 22.40 19.60
CA GLY A 154 3.75 23.73 20.01
C GLY A 154 4.46 24.28 21.24
N LYS A 155 4.24 25.56 21.47
CA LYS A 155 4.50 26.28 22.73
C LYS A 155 3.21 27.00 23.10
N ASP A 156 2.78 26.89 24.35
CA ASP A 156 1.55 27.52 24.86
C ASP A 156 0.30 27.18 24.01
N ASN A 157 0.20 25.91 23.58
CA ASN A 157 -0.85 25.38 22.69
C ASN A 157 -0.91 25.98 21.27
N VAL A 158 0.17 26.64 20.83
CA VAL A 158 0.31 27.21 19.49
C VAL A 158 1.52 26.62 18.76
N ILE A 159 1.31 26.16 17.53
CA ILE A 159 2.38 25.67 16.65
C ILE A 159 2.70 26.77 15.64
N SER A 160 3.93 27.30 15.69
CA SER A 160 4.45 28.24 14.71
C SER A 160 5.20 27.50 13.60
N ILE A 161 4.92 27.77 12.32
CA ILE A 161 5.64 27.12 11.21
C ILE A 161 7.14 27.43 11.29
N ASN A 162 7.51 28.68 11.57
CA ASN A 162 8.92 29.07 11.71
C ASN A 162 9.62 28.31 12.84
N SER A 163 8.91 28.03 13.94
CA SER A 163 9.45 27.27 15.07
C SER A 163 9.71 25.79 14.76
N LEU A 164 9.02 25.20 13.78
CA LEU A 164 9.21 23.80 13.38
C LEU A 164 10.64 23.53 12.85
N ASN A 165 11.29 24.54 12.26
CA ASN A 165 12.69 24.41 11.84
C ASN A 165 13.65 24.22 13.02
N LYS A 166 13.35 24.80 14.19
CA LYS A 166 14.12 24.58 15.43
C LYS A 166 13.87 23.18 16.00
N ILE A 167 12.71 22.58 15.74
CA ILE A 167 12.37 21.23 16.20
C ILE A 167 13.19 20.19 15.44
N LYS A 168 13.43 20.40 14.14
CA LYS A 168 14.25 19.50 13.30
C LYS A 168 15.65 19.28 13.86
N SER A 169 16.22 20.25 14.58
CA SER A 169 17.52 20.15 15.25
C SER A 169 17.45 19.66 16.70
N ASP A 170 16.27 19.64 17.32
CA ASP A 170 16.05 19.18 18.69
C ASP A 170 15.87 17.66 18.73
N LYS A 171 16.93 16.95 19.10
CA LYS A 171 16.94 15.48 19.21
C LYS A 171 15.83 14.94 20.11
N THR A 172 15.51 15.62 21.21
CA THR A 172 14.54 15.13 22.19
C THR A 172 13.12 15.21 21.64
N LYS A 173 12.78 16.31 20.96
CA LYS A 173 11.49 16.47 20.30
C LYS A 173 11.35 15.56 19.09
N CYS A 174 12.40 15.41 18.27
CA CYS A 174 12.42 14.44 17.18
C CYS A 174 12.16 13.00 17.70
N GLN A 175 12.80 12.60 18.78
CA GLN A 175 12.57 11.28 19.38
C GLN A 175 11.12 11.11 19.89
N LYS A 176 10.55 12.13 20.53
CA LYS A 176 9.14 12.12 20.96
C LYS A 176 8.20 12.01 19.76
N LEU A 177 8.45 12.76 18.69
CA LEU A 177 7.65 12.75 17.47
C LEU A 177 7.69 11.38 16.77
N THR A 178 8.87 10.78 16.72
CA THR A 178 9.04 9.43 16.18
C THR A 178 8.34 8.37 17.03
N THR A 179 8.45 8.47 18.36
CA THR A 179 7.75 7.56 19.27
C THR A 179 6.24 7.67 19.10
N HIS A 180 5.72 8.89 19.07
CA HIS A 180 4.32 9.18 18.76
C HIS A 180 3.90 8.56 17.42
N TYR A 181 4.68 8.76 16.35
CA TYR A 181 4.38 8.18 15.04
C TYR A 181 4.19 6.67 15.10
N TYR A 182 5.11 5.95 15.74
CA TYR A 182 5.02 4.48 15.81
C TYR A 182 3.86 4.00 16.69
N ILE A 183 3.61 4.64 17.84
CA ILE A 183 2.46 4.31 18.70
C ILE A 183 1.15 4.49 17.92
N TRP A 184 1.00 5.62 17.25
CA TRP A 184 -0.17 5.90 16.43
C TRP A 184 -0.28 4.94 15.25
N HIS A 185 0.83 4.67 14.55
CA HIS A 185 0.89 3.75 13.42
C HIS A 185 0.47 2.34 13.81
N ASP A 186 1.01 1.83 14.92
CA ASP A 186 0.75 0.46 15.36
C ASP A 186 -0.69 0.29 15.82
N LYS A 187 -1.26 1.30 16.50
CA LYS A 187 -2.67 1.32 16.86
C LYS A 187 -3.57 1.35 15.62
N ALA A 188 -3.26 2.21 14.65
CA ALA A 188 -4.01 2.28 13.40
C ALA A 188 -3.90 0.96 12.62
N LEU A 189 -2.69 0.40 12.49
CA LEU A 189 -2.47 -0.87 11.82
C LEU A 189 -3.21 -2.01 12.51
N HIS A 190 -3.20 -2.05 13.85
CA HIS A 190 -3.96 -3.03 14.61
C HIS A 190 -5.46 -2.95 14.29
N ASP A 191 -6.06 -1.76 14.37
CA ASP A 191 -7.48 -1.54 14.05
C ASP A 191 -7.82 -1.98 12.61
N LEU A 192 -6.95 -1.69 11.65
CA LEU A 192 -7.13 -2.08 10.24
C LEU A 192 -6.96 -3.59 10.01
N THR A 193 -6.06 -4.25 10.76
CA THR A 193 -5.88 -5.69 10.64
C THR A 193 -7.08 -6.46 11.17
N LEU A 194 -7.72 -5.97 12.25
CA LEU A 194 -8.98 -6.54 12.77
C LEU A 194 -10.12 -6.46 11.75
N LYS A 195 -10.09 -5.44 10.87
CA LYS A 195 -11.07 -5.24 9.81
C LYS A 195 -10.96 -6.21 8.64
N ASN A 196 -9.91 -7.03 8.56
CA ASN A 196 -9.67 -7.99 7.47
C ASN A 196 -9.85 -7.38 6.06
N ILE A 197 -9.24 -6.20 5.85
CA ILE A 197 -9.31 -5.46 4.58
C ILE A 197 -8.70 -6.25 3.43
N PHE A 198 -7.61 -6.96 3.71
CA PHE A 198 -6.94 -7.83 2.77
C PHE A 198 -7.10 -9.29 3.20
N ASP A 199 -7.39 -10.15 2.22
CA ASP A 199 -7.43 -11.58 2.42
C ASP A 199 -6.01 -12.11 2.66
N LYS A 200 -5.91 -13.14 3.49
CA LYS A 200 -4.66 -13.88 3.66
C LYS A 200 -4.51 -14.81 2.46
N ASN A 201 -3.56 -14.51 1.55
CA ASN A 201 -3.22 -15.36 0.38
C ASN A 201 -2.57 -16.71 0.75
N LYS A 202 -2.78 -17.22 1.99
CA LYS A 202 -2.13 -18.42 2.51
C LYS A 202 -2.44 -19.65 1.66
N ARG A 203 -3.67 -19.74 1.13
CA ARG A 203 -4.11 -20.89 0.33
C ARG A 203 -3.47 -20.89 -1.05
N GLU A 204 -3.41 -19.74 -1.70
CA GLU A 204 -2.80 -19.56 -3.02
C GLU A 204 -1.27 -19.76 -2.98
N ILE A 205 -0.62 -19.27 -1.92
CA ILE A 205 0.81 -19.51 -1.67
C ILE A 205 1.06 -20.99 -1.42
N LEU A 206 0.22 -21.66 -0.62
CA LEU A 206 0.34 -23.10 -0.35
C LEU A 206 0.21 -23.93 -1.63
N PHE A 207 -0.77 -23.63 -2.49
CA PHE A 207 -0.90 -24.31 -3.78
C PHE A 207 0.31 -24.07 -4.69
N SER A 208 0.82 -22.85 -4.74
CA SER A 208 2.03 -22.53 -5.52
C SER A 208 3.26 -23.28 -5.02
N PHE A 209 3.37 -23.49 -3.69
CA PHE A 209 4.44 -24.26 -3.08
C PHE A 209 4.33 -25.77 -3.36
N ILE A 210 3.13 -26.34 -3.25
CA ILE A 210 2.87 -27.74 -3.61
C ILE A 210 3.23 -27.97 -5.09
N TYR A 211 2.89 -27.02 -5.96
CA TYR A 211 3.19 -27.10 -7.38
C TYR A 211 4.70 -27.03 -7.68
N LEU A 212 5.45 -26.22 -6.91
CA LEU A 212 6.91 -26.19 -6.97
C LEU A 212 7.52 -27.54 -6.54
N LEU A 213 7.02 -28.15 -5.46
CA LEU A 213 7.48 -29.46 -5.00
C LEU A 213 7.28 -30.54 -6.07
N ILE A 214 6.13 -30.55 -6.73
CA ILE A 214 5.85 -31.46 -7.84
C ILE A 214 6.88 -31.27 -8.96
N GLY A 215 7.18 -30.03 -9.34
CA GLY A 215 8.19 -29.73 -10.36
C GLY A 215 9.61 -30.20 -9.97
N VAL A 216 10.00 -30.05 -8.70
CA VAL A 216 11.30 -30.52 -8.20
C VAL A 216 11.39 -32.05 -8.25
N ILE A 217 10.33 -32.75 -7.85
CA ILE A 217 10.26 -34.22 -7.92
C ILE A 217 10.42 -34.67 -9.38
N PHE A 218 9.74 -34.03 -10.33
CA PHE A 218 9.87 -34.36 -11.76
C PHE A 218 11.28 -34.19 -12.31
N ILE A 219 12.00 -33.14 -11.88
CA ILE A 219 13.38 -32.92 -12.31
C ILE A 219 14.32 -33.97 -11.68
N ALA A 220 14.09 -34.33 -10.41
CA ALA A 220 14.95 -35.28 -9.69
C ALA A 220 14.91 -36.71 -10.27
N PHE A 221 13.79 -37.13 -10.86
CA PHE A 221 13.65 -38.44 -11.50
C PHE A 221 14.29 -38.53 -12.90
N TYR A 222 14.83 -37.44 -13.45
CA TYR A 222 15.34 -37.42 -14.83
C TYR A 222 16.85 -37.13 -14.89
N TYR A 223 17.59 -37.96 -15.62
CA TYR A 223 19.06 -38.05 -15.57
C TYR A 223 19.81 -36.84 -16.19
N ASN A 224 19.22 -36.10 -17.13
CA ASN A 224 19.85 -34.93 -17.78
C ASN A 224 19.35 -33.59 -17.20
N PHE A 225 20.14 -33.03 -16.28
CA PHE A 225 19.78 -31.87 -15.44
C PHE A 225 19.99 -30.48 -16.10
N SER A 226 20.86 -30.38 -17.11
CA SER A 226 21.56 -29.14 -17.49
C SER A 226 20.68 -27.98 -18.01
N HIS A 227 19.55 -28.25 -18.68
CA HIS A 227 18.66 -27.19 -19.21
C HIS A 227 17.27 -27.17 -18.55
N LYS A 228 17.00 -28.09 -17.62
CA LYS A 228 15.65 -28.36 -17.11
C LYS A 228 15.32 -27.61 -15.83
N VAL A 229 16.30 -26.97 -15.19
CA VAL A 229 16.08 -26.05 -14.06
C VAL A 229 15.18 -24.87 -14.48
N LEU A 230 15.19 -24.48 -15.76
CA LEU A 230 14.30 -23.45 -16.31
C LEU A 230 12.81 -23.82 -16.18
N TRP A 231 12.48 -25.09 -15.96
CA TRP A 231 11.10 -25.56 -15.79
C TRP A 231 10.48 -25.12 -14.46
N LEU A 232 11.30 -24.74 -13.48
CA LEU A 232 10.81 -24.22 -12.20
C LEU A 232 10.45 -22.73 -12.29
N LEU A 233 10.90 -22.00 -13.31
CA LEU A 233 10.68 -20.56 -13.44
C LEU A 233 9.20 -20.15 -13.36
N PRO A 234 8.25 -20.82 -14.05
CA PRO A 234 6.83 -20.49 -13.94
C PRO A 234 6.30 -20.63 -12.51
N SER A 235 6.72 -21.66 -11.77
CA SER A 235 6.34 -21.87 -10.38
C SER A 235 6.89 -20.77 -9.47
N PHE A 236 8.15 -20.35 -9.66
CA PHE A 236 8.72 -19.22 -8.93
C PHE A 236 8.00 -17.90 -9.25
N ILE A 237 7.71 -17.64 -10.52
CA ILE A 237 6.95 -16.46 -10.95
C ILE A 237 5.56 -16.46 -10.32
N ALA A 238 4.86 -17.59 -10.30
CA ALA A 238 3.54 -17.72 -9.68
C ALA A 238 3.59 -17.46 -8.17
N ILE A 239 4.59 -17.97 -7.46
CA ILE A 239 4.80 -17.71 -6.02
C ILE A 239 5.02 -16.21 -5.79
N ILE A 240 5.87 -15.57 -6.59
CA ILE A 240 6.15 -14.13 -6.51
C ILE A 240 4.83 -13.36 -6.71
N ILE A 241 4.11 -13.62 -7.80
CA ILE A 241 2.84 -12.94 -8.10
C ILE A 241 1.83 -13.12 -6.95
N CYS A 242 1.61 -14.35 -6.46
CA CYS A 242 0.64 -14.62 -5.39
C CYS A 242 1.06 -14.02 -4.03
N SER A 243 2.36 -13.87 -3.79
CA SER A 243 2.89 -13.30 -2.53
C SER A 243 2.86 -11.77 -2.53
N PHE A 244 3.13 -11.15 -3.68
CA PHE A 244 3.25 -9.69 -3.79
C PHE A 244 1.94 -8.99 -4.14
N ILE A 245 1.01 -9.63 -4.84
CA ILE A 245 -0.27 -9.01 -5.19
C ILE A 245 -1.24 -9.11 -4.00
N PRO A 246 -1.53 -8.00 -3.30
CA PRO A 246 -2.44 -8.04 -2.17
C PRO A 246 -3.87 -8.18 -2.65
N ARG A 247 -4.55 -9.23 -2.22
CA ARG A 247 -5.96 -9.46 -2.53
C ARG A 247 -6.84 -8.76 -1.49
N ARG A 248 -7.74 -7.88 -1.93
CA ARG A 248 -8.75 -7.26 -1.06
C ARG A 248 -9.88 -8.25 -0.81
N SER A 249 -10.42 -8.25 0.39
CA SER A 249 -11.61 -9.05 0.68
C SER A 249 -12.82 -8.49 -0.07
N LYS A 250 -13.82 -9.34 -0.36
CA LYS A 250 -14.96 -8.98 -1.23
C LYS A 250 -15.64 -7.65 -0.84
N LYS A 251 -15.83 -7.42 0.47
CA LYS A 251 -16.40 -6.17 0.99
C LYS A 251 -15.55 -4.94 0.63
N TYR A 252 -14.23 -5.03 0.82
CA TYR A 252 -13.33 -3.89 0.61
C TYR A 252 -12.94 -3.70 -0.85
N THR A 253 -13.17 -4.70 -1.71
CA THR A 253 -13.08 -4.54 -3.16
C THR A 253 -14.10 -3.51 -3.67
N ASP A 254 -15.35 -3.58 -3.24
CA ASP A 254 -16.37 -2.62 -3.66
C ASP A 254 -16.08 -1.21 -3.12
N ILE A 255 -15.67 -1.12 -1.85
CA ILE A 255 -15.24 0.14 -1.22
C ILE A 255 -14.05 0.74 -1.98
N TYR A 256 -13.07 -0.08 -2.36
CA TYR A 256 -11.92 0.35 -3.15
C TYR A 256 -12.33 0.95 -4.49
N TYR A 257 -13.24 0.32 -5.23
CA TYR A 257 -13.71 0.86 -6.50
C TYR A 257 -14.44 2.18 -6.37
N LYS A 258 -15.23 2.38 -5.29
CA LYS A 258 -15.85 3.67 -5.01
C LYS A 258 -14.79 4.76 -4.75
N TRP A 259 -13.80 4.48 -3.91
CA TRP A 259 -12.70 5.42 -3.66
C TRP A 259 -11.81 5.65 -4.89
N LEU A 260 -11.64 4.64 -5.74
CA LEU A 260 -10.91 4.75 -7.00
C LEU A 260 -11.65 5.64 -7.99
N SER A 261 -12.97 5.50 -8.08
CA SER A 261 -13.81 6.40 -8.86
C SER A 261 -13.72 7.85 -8.36
N PHE A 262 -13.80 8.05 -7.04
CA PHE A 262 -13.59 9.37 -6.44
C PHE A 262 -12.19 9.92 -6.75
N ARG A 263 -11.13 9.10 -6.66
CA ARG A 263 -9.77 9.48 -7.06
C ARG A 263 -9.69 9.92 -8.52
N ARG A 264 -10.35 9.20 -9.44
CA ARG A 264 -10.46 9.57 -10.87
C ARG A 264 -11.20 10.90 -11.03
N TYR A 265 -12.25 11.15 -10.25
CA TYR A 265 -12.96 12.42 -10.24
C TYR A 265 -12.03 13.56 -9.82
N LEU A 266 -11.25 13.39 -8.75
CA LEU A 266 -10.25 14.38 -8.34
C LEU A 266 -9.29 14.70 -9.50
N PHE A 267 -8.78 13.68 -10.20
CA PHE A 267 -7.93 13.85 -11.39
C PHE A 267 -8.61 14.52 -12.59
N SER A 268 -9.94 14.48 -12.67
CA SER A 268 -10.68 15.17 -13.73
C SER A 268 -10.79 16.69 -13.51
N LEU A 269 -10.70 17.16 -12.25
CA LEU A 269 -10.89 18.57 -11.88
C LEU A 269 -9.87 19.54 -12.53
N LYS A 270 -8.69 19.05 -12.92
CA LYS A 270 -7.59 19.83 -13.51
C LYS A 270 -8.00 20.44 -14.83
N ASN A 271 -8.78 19.69 -15.60
CA ASN A 271 -9.20 20.10 -16.94
C ASN A 271 -10.48 20.95 -16.89
N LEU A 272 -11.13 21.06 -15.73
CA LEU A 272 -12.32 21.90 -15.59
C LEU A 272 -11.93 23.38 -15.50
N PRO A 273 -12.70 24.31 -16.09
CA PRO A 273 -12.57 25.74 -15.81
C PRO A 273 -12.89 26.03 -14.32
N PHE A 274 -12.46 27.19 -13.82
CA PHE A 274 -12.65 27.57 -12.41
C PHE A 274 -14.12 27.57 -12.00
N GLU A 275 -15.02 28.07 -12.85
CA GLU A 275 -16.48 28.13 -12.62
C GLU A 275 -17.13 26.76 -12.41
N LYS A 276 -16.52 25.70 -12.96
CA LYS A 276 -17.02 24.31 -12.85
C LYS A 276 -16.37 23.55 -11.69
N LEU A 277 -15.52 24.20 -10.90
CA LEU A 277 -14.95 23.57 -9.71
C LEU A 277 -16.02 23.40 -8.62
N PRO A 278 -15.84 22.39 -7.74
CA PRO A 278 -16.65 22.24 -6.54
C PRO A 278 -16.59 23.50 -5.67
N LYS A 279 -17.64 23.71 -4.87
CA LYS A 279 -17.67 24.80 -3.89
C LYS A 279 -16.52 24.66 -2.90
N GLN A 280 -16.08 25.77 -2.31
CA GLN A 280 -15.00 25.80 -1.32
C GLN A 280 -15.21 24.82 -0.14
N SER A 281 -16.46 24.66 0.30
CA SER A 281 -16.84 23.71 1.35
C SER A 281 -16.49 22.27 0.97
N ASP A 282 -16.79 21.89 -0.27
CA ASP A 282 -16.62 20.54 -0.77
C ASP A 282 -15.16 20.27 -1.09
N LEU A 283 -14.49 21.23 -1.73
CA LEU A 283 -13.05 21.14 -1.99
C LEU A 283 -12.24 21.01 -0.69
N SER A 284 -12.65 21.69 0.38
CA SER A 284 -12.03 21.54 1.69
C SER A 284 -12.17 20.11 2.21
N LYS A 285 -13.35 19.49 2.11
CA LYS A 285 -13.57 18.08 2.48
C LYS A 285 -12.73 17.14 1.62
N PHE A 286 -12.64 17.40 0.31
CA PHE A 286 -11.86 16.56 -0.61
C PHE A 286 -10.37 16.57 -0.28
N LEU A 287 -9.82 17.71 0.19
CA LEU A 287 -8.40 17.78 0.55
C LEU A 287 -8.01 16.79 1.66
N VAL A 288 -8.92 16.42 2.56
CA VAL A 288 -8.61 15.40 3.59
C VAL A 288 -8.10 14.13 2.92
N TYR A 289 -8.71 13.73 1.82
CA TYR A 289 -8.40 12.47 1.16
C TYR A 289 -7.33 12.56 0.05
N VAL A 290 -6.90 13.77 -0.35
CA VAL A 290 -5.88 13.89 -1.42
C VAL A 290 -4.51 13.33 -1.00
N TYR A 291 -4.19 13.32 0.29
CA TYR A 291 -2.96 12.74 0.80
C TYR A 291 -2.98 11.20 0.76
N PRO A 292 -3.96 10.52 1.42
CA PRO A 292 -4.14 9.07 1.32
C PRO A 292 -4.25 8.55 -0.11
N LEU A 293 -4.94 9.29 -1.00
CA LEU A 293 -5.12 8.91 -2.41
C LEU A 293 -3.92 9.27 -3.30
N GLY A 294 -2.89 9.93 -2.78
CA GLY A 294 -1.72 10.35 -3.56
C GLY A 294 -2.02 11.37 -4.66
N CYS A 295 -3.01 12.24 -4.43
CA CYS A 295 -3.45 13.29 -5.37
C CYS A 295 -3.12 14.71 -4.89
N HIS A 296 -2.42 14.87 -3.77
CA HIS A 296 -2.18 16.16 -3.12
C HIS A 296 -1.43 17.16 -4.01
N ASP A 297 -0.29 16.78 -4.61
CA ASP A 297 0.47 17.67 -5.50
C ASP A 297 -0.38 18.15 -6.66
N TYR A 298 -1.12 17.22 -7.27
CA TYR A 298 -2.03 17.51 -8.35
C TYR A 298 -3.11 18.53 -7.92
N MET A 299 -3.73 18.33 -6.75
CA MET A 299 -4.81 19.19 -6.28
C MET A 299 -4.31 20.59 -5.94
N TYR A 300 -3.19 20.69 -5.21
CA TYR A 300 -2.61 21.97 -4.85
C TYR A 300 -2.08 22.73 -6.06
N ASN A 301 -1.48 22.03 -7.04
CA ASN A 301 -1.02 22.67 -8.28
C ASN A 301 -2.18 23.10 -9.17
N MET A 302 -3.29 22.36 -9.19
CA MET A 302 -4.51 22.78 -9.86
C MET A 302 -5.04 24.08 -9.26
N ILE A 303 -5.13 24.16 -7.93
CA ILE A 303 -5.60 25.35 -7.23
C ILE A 303 -4.65 26.53 -7.49
N ALA A 304 -3.33 26.33 -7.35
CA ALA A 304 -2.32 27.36 -7.59
C ALA A 304 -2.31 27.86 -9.05
N LYS A 305 -2.53 26.99 -10.04
CA LYS A 305 -2.63 27.43 -11.46
C LYS A 305 -3.90 28.22 -11.76
N LYS A 306 -4.94 28.03 -10.95
CA LYS A 306 -6.20 28.76 -11.04
C LYS A 306 -6.22 29.99 -10.12
N GLU A 307 -5.20 30.15 -9.28
CA GLU A 307 -4.88 31.39 -8.56
C GLU A 307 -4.67 32.50 -9.61
N PRO A 308 -5.30 33.67 -9.44
CA PRO A 308 -5.72 34.47 -10.58
C PRO A 308 -4.56 35.19 -11.29
N ASN A 309 -4.27 34.76 -12.51
CA ASN A 309 -3.89 35.67 -13.61
C ASN A 309 -5.14 36.25 -14.32
N HIS A 310 -6.37 35.99 -13.84
CA HIS A 310 -7.63 36.32 -14.53
C HIS A 310 -8.81 36.73 -13.63
N ILE A 311 -8.62 37.48 -12.54
CA ILE A 311 -9.75 38.07 -11.82
C ILE A 311 -9.43 39.52 -11.48
N ASN A 312 -10.12 40.45 -12.14
CA ASN A 312 -10.30 41.81 -11.64
C ASN A 312 -10.75 41.69 -10.18
N MET A 313 -9.91 42.14 -9.25
CA MET A 313 -10.07 42.08 -7.80
C MET A 313 -11.38 42.74 -7.33
N LYS A 314 -12.52 42.05 -7.47
CA LYS A 314 -13.82 42.46 -6.90
C LYS A 314 -14.52 41.34 -6.14
N ASP A 315 -14.09 40.08 -6.26
CA ASP A 315 -14.63 38.95 -5.47
C ASP A 315 -13.70 38.59 -4.31
N THR A 316 -13.91 39.22 -3.16
CA THR A 316 -13.20 38.96 -1.90
C THR A 316 -13.22 37.47 -1.49
N ASN A 317 -14.33 36.78 -1.75
CA ASN A 317 -14.51 35.36 -1.40
C ASN A 317 -13.52 34.41 -2.09
N ASN A 318 -13.07 34.73 -3.31
CA ASN A 318 -12.14 33.87 -4.06
C ASN A 318 -10.70 34.02 -3.55
N SER A 319 -10.29 35.25 -3.22
CA SER A 319 -8.98 35.54 -2.61
C SER A 319 -8.81 34.80 -1.28
N ASP A 320 -9.83 34.86 -0.42
CA ASP A 320 -9.83 34.20 0.89
C ASP A 320 -9.75 32.67 0.78
N MET A 321 -10.36 32.11 -0.26
CA MET A 321 -10.26 30.69 -0.58
C MET A 321 -8.82 30.30 -0.89
N PHE A 322 -8.17 30.93 -1.88
CA PHE A 322 -6.79 30.60 -2.27
C PHE A 322 -5.81 30.76 -1.12
N ASP A 323 -5.95 31.84 -0.34
CA ASP A 323 -5.15 32.09 0.84
C ASP A 323 -5.28 30.97 1.87
N LEU A 324 -6.51 30.53 2.16
CA LEU A 324 -6.76 29.41 3.06
C LEU A 324 -6.11 28.12 2.58
N PHE A 325 -6.22 27.81 1.27
CA PHE A 325 -5.60 26.62 0.68
C PHE A 325 -4.07 26.67 0.75
N ASN A 326 -3.48 27.81 0.44
CA ASN A 326 -2.04 28.03 0.49
C ASN A 326 -1.50 27.94 1.93
N ASN A 327 -2.21 28.49 2.91
CA ASN A 327 -1.80 28.37 4.31
C ASN A 327 -1.89 26.92 4.81
N LYS A 328 -2.99 26.20 4.48
CA LYS A 328 -3.11 24.76 4.77
C LYS A 328 -1.96 23.97 4.16
N ARG A 329 -1.61 24.23 2.89
CA ARG A 329 -0.47 23.57 2.22
C ARG A 329 0.85 23.83 2.95
N LYS A 330 1.15 25.09 3.29
CA LYS A 330 2.38 25.46 4.01
C LYS A 330 2.48 24.76 5.37
N VAL A 331 1.40 24.78 6.14
CA VAL A 331 1.29 24.06 7.42
C VAL A 331 1.60 22.57 7.25
N LEU A 332 0.91 21.91 6.33
CA LEU A 332 1.05 20.46 6.15
C LEU A 332 2.44 20.08 5.64
N LEU A 333 3.05 20.87 4.74
CA LEU A 333 4.44 20.66 4.31
C LEU A 333 5.45 20.84 5.46
N ALA A 334 5.24 21.84 6.31
CA ALA A 334 6.12 22.06 7.45
C ALA A 334 6.04 20.91 8.47
N ILE A 335 4.84 20.42 8.75
CA ILE A 335 4.62 19.25 9.61
C ILE A 335 5.20 17.98 8.95
N TRP A 336 4.92 17.75 7.66
CA TRP A 336 5.47 16.62 6.90
C TRP A 336 6.99 16.56 7.04
N THR A 337 7.67 17.66 6.70
CA THR A 337 9.15 17.70 6.71
C THR A 337 9.71 17.50 8.10
N THR A 338 9.03 17.97 9.14
CA THR A 338 9.42 17.74 10.53
C THR A 338 9.32 16.26 10.92
N TYR A 339 8.23 15.58 10.53
CA TYR A 339 8.09 14.14 10.73
C TYR A 339 9.15 13.34 9.96
N LEU A 340 9.43 13.68 8.70
CA LEU A 340 10.46 12.97 7.92
C LEU A 340 11.83 13.05 8.58
N VAL A 341 12.27 14.25 8.97
CA VAL A 341 13.55 14.44 9.65
C VAL A 341 13.58 13.63 10.95
N ALA A 342 12.50 13.65 11.74
CA ALA A 342 12.42 12.86 12.97
C ALA A 342 12.55 11.34 12.72
N LEU A 343 11.91 10.82 11.67
CA LEU A 343 11.99 9.39 11.32
C LEU A 343 13.38 8.99 10.79
N GLU A 344 14.01 9.84 9.98
CA GLU A 344 15.37 9.62 9.46
C GLU A 344 16.42 9.63 10.58
N THR A 345 16.28 10.53 11.57
CA THR A 345 17.23 10.57 12.70
C THR A 345 17.24 9.27 13.51
N LYS A 346 16.10 8.58 13.64
CA LYS A 346 16.03 7.27 14.29
C LYS A 346 16.69 6.18 13.47
N SER A 347 16.43 6.11 12.15
CA SER A 347 17.06 5.08 11.29
C SER A 347 18.58 5.19 11.30
N VAL A 348 19.12 6.41 11.34
CA VAL A 348 20.58 6.66 11.45
C VAL A 348 21.13 6.25 12.83
N GLN A 349 20.37 6.49 13.91
CA GLN A 349 20.78 6.07 15.26
C GLN A 349 20.77 4.55 15.43
N GLU A 350 19.80 3.86 14.85
CA GLU A 350 19.73 2.39 14.87
C GLU A 350 20.86 1.78 14.05
N GLN A 351 21.22 2.36 12.89
CA GLN A 351 22.36 1.91 12.09
C GLN A 351 23.72 2.11 12.75
N LYS A 352 23.89 3.13 13.62
CA LYS A 352 25.14 3.34 14.39
C LYS A 352 25.28 2.42 15.60
N LYS A 353 24.25 1.65 15.92
CA LYS A 353 24.23 0.72 17.07
C LYS A 353 24.66 -0.70 16.69
N TYR A 354 24.85 -0.94 15.39
CA TYR A 354 25.45 -2.12 14.78
C TYR A 354 26.76 -1.72 14.10
#